data_AF-A0A7V9RV71-F1
#
_entry.id   AF-A0A7V9RV71-F1
#
_cell.length_a   1.000
_cell.length_b   1.000
_cell.length_c   1.000
_cell.angle_alpha   90.00
_cell.angle_beta   90.00
_cell.angle_gamma   90.00
#
_symmetry.space_group_name_H-M   'P 1'
#
loop_
_entity.id
_entity.type
_entity.pdbx_description
1 polymer ?
#
loop_
_entity_poly.entity_id
_entity_poly.type
_entity_poly.pdbx_seq_one_letter_code
_entity_poly.pdbx_strand_id
1 'polypeptide(L)'
;MYLAKIIRHRHKYHHYLNDDLKSIEEDTHFKIVFSIPSEMKKFKDWIGKNGGEYNYNKEDCKQEGKIPPAVDELYKDEICWCDIMTYYLLNVAGYIYHSSIHPYKGETYTKTTQ
;
A
#
# COMPACT_ATOMS: atom_id res chain seq x y z
N MET A 1 -5.66 -4.81 -20.40
CA MET A 1 -6.22 -4.54 -19.05
C MET A 1 -5.11 -4.67 -18.02
N TYR A 2 -4.91 -3.65 -17.21
CA TYR A 2 -3.88 -3.61 -16.17
C TYR A 2 -4.51 -3.71 -14.79
N LEU A 3 -3.80 -4.37 -13.87
CA LEU A 3 -4.27 -4.68 -12.53
C LEU A 3 -3.30 -4.12 -11.49
N ALA A 4 -3.83 -3.57 -10.42
CA ALA A 4 -3.09 -3.27 -9.20
C ALA A 4 -3.81 -3.90 -8.01
N LYS A 5 -3.06 -4.40 -7.03
CA LYS A 5 -3.59 -4.97 -5.80
C LYS A 5 -2.87 -4.36 -4.61
N ILE A 6 -3.64 -3.92 -3.63
CA ILE A 6 -3.14 -3.55 -2.30
C ILE A 6 -3.62 -4.66 -1.37
N ILE A 7 -2.68 -5.43 -0.81
CA ILE A 7 -3.00 -6.55 0.07
C ILE A 7 -2.52 -6.18 1.47
N ARG A 8 -3.42 -6.09 2.44
CA ARG A 8 -3.08 -5.83 3.84
C ARG A 8 -3.01 -7.18 4.56
N HIS A 9 -1.81 -7.58 4.94
CA HIS A 9 -1.52 -8.79 5.69
C HIS A 9 -1.32 -8.45 7.16
N ARG A 10 -2.12 -9.06 8.04
CA ARG A 10 -1.82 -9.04 9.48
C ARG A 10 -0.83 -10.17 9.76
N HIS A 11 0.40 -9.84 10.14
CA HIS A 11 1.32 -10.84 10.65
C HIS A 11 1.16 -10.86 12.17
N LYS A 12 0.61 -11.96 12.69
CA LYS A 12 0.72 -12.27 14.12
C LYS A 12 2.07 -12.96 14.30
N TYR A 13 3.02 -12.32 14.99
CA TYR A 13 4.36 -12.89 15.17
C TYR A 13 4.39 -14.14 16.06
N HIS A 14 3.27 -14.51 16.70
CA HIS A 14 3.21 -15.72 17.52
C HIS A 14 1.87 -16.44 17.37
N HIS A 15 1.88 -17.64 16.77
CA HIS A 15 0.83 -18.62 16.95
C HIS A 15 1.15 -19.39 18.23
N TYR A 16 0.54 -19.02 19.36
CA TYR A 16 0.57 -19.86 20.56
C TYR A 16 -0.69 -20.73 20.60
N LEU A 17 -0.52 -21.99 21.01
CA LEU A 17 -1.60 -22.98 21.11
C LEU A 17 -2.66 -22.64 22.19
N ASN A 18 -2.43 -21.60 23.01
CA ASN A 18 -3.32 -21.12 24.06
C ASN A 18 -3.38 -19.58 24.01
N ASP A 19 -4.54 -19.05 23.62
CA ASP A 19 -4.78 -17.66 23.18
C ASP A 19 -4.93 -16.64 24.33
N ASP A 20 -4.81 -17.04 25.61
CA ASP A 20 -5.35 -16.24 26.72
C ASP A 20 -4.37 -15.30 27.43
N LEU A 21 -3.07 -15.29 27.14
CA LEU A 21 -2.12 -14.48 27.93
C LEU A 21 -0.94 -13.97 27.10
N LYS A 22 -1.10 -12.82 26.43
CA LYS A 22 -0.10 -11.74 26.24
C LYS A 22 -0.58 -10.66 25.26
N SER A 23 -0.08 -9.43 25.44
CA SER A 23 -0.27 -8.31 24.51
C SER A 23 0.22 -8.70 23.12
N ILE A 24 -0.72 -8.86 22.18
CA ILE A 24 -0.42 -9.11 20.78
C ILE A 24 0.07 -7.78 20.18
N GLU A 25 1.36 -7.66 19.90
CA GLU A 25 1.86 -6.65 18.98
C GLU A 25 1.49 -7.11 17.56
N GLU A 26 0.40 -6.56 17.03
CA GLU A 26 -0.07 -6.84 15.67
C GLU A 26 0.72 -6.01 14.65
N ASP A 27 1.69 -6.62 13.96
CA ASP A 27 2.36 -5.96 12.85
C ASP A 27 1.56 -6.11 11.55
N THR A 28 0.96 -5.01 11.13
CA THR A 28 0.23 -4.93 9.86
C THR A 28 1.22 -4.68 8.73
N HIS A 29 1.49 -5.73 7.96
CA HIS A 29 2.27 -5.65 6.72
C HIS A 29 1.33 -5.38 5.55
N PHE A 30 1.82 -4.71 4.52
CA PHE A 30 1.02 -4.50 3.31
C PHE A 30 1.89 -4.62 2.07
N LYS A 31 1.34 -5.31 1.07
CA LYS A 31 2.01 -5.65 -0.18
C LYS A 31 1.28 -4.99 -1.33
N ILE A 32 2.03 -4.29 -2.17
CA ILE A 32 1.50 -3.64 -3.38
C ILE A 32 1.99 -4.45 -4.58
N VAL A 33 1.04 -4.87 -5.43
CA VAL A 33 1.33 -5.70 -6.60
C VAL A 33 0.74 -5.03 -7.83
N PHE A 34 1.60 -4.67 -8.79
CA PHE A 34 1.19 -4.20 -10.10
C PHE A 34 1.37 -5.31 -11.13
N SER A 35 0.42 -5.45 -12.06
CA SER A 35 0.59 -6.34 -13.21
C SER A 35 1.60 -5.81 -14.24
N ILE A 36 1.96 -4.53 -14.15
CA ILE A 36 2.97 -3.90 -14.99
C ILE A 36 4.12 -3.38 -14.12
N PRO A 37 5.36 -3.85 -14.32
CA PRO A 37 6.50 -3.38 -13.54
C PRO A 37 6.76 -1.86 -13.66
N SER A 38 6.46 -1.27 -14.81
CA SER A 38 6.69 0.17 -15.05
C SER A 38 5.80 1.07 -14.20
N GLU A 39 4.69 0.56 -13.67
CA GLU A 39 3.78 1.34 -12.83
C GLU A 39 4.40 1.68 -11.47
N MET A 40 5.20 0.77 -10.91
CA MET A 40 5.96 1.04 -9.69
C MET A 40 6.98 2.17 -9.90
N LYS A 41 7.61 2.24 -11.09
CA LYS A 41 8.51 3.34 -11.42
C LYS A 41 7.75 4.67 -11.49
N LYS A 42 6.61 4.70 -12.17
CA LYS A 42 5.77 5.91 -12.26
C LYS A 42 5.30 6.40 -10.90
N PHE A 43 4.93 5.48 -10.01
CA PHE A 43 4.58 5.81 -8.63
C PHE A 43 5.77 6.46 -7.91
N LYS A 44 6.97 5.86 -7.97
CA LYS A 44 8.18 6.44 -7.38
C LYS A 44 8.51 7.82 -7.94
N ASP A 45 8.41 7.98 -9.26
CA ASP A 45 8.64 9.26 -9.93
C ASP A 45 7.60 10.31 -9.50
N TRP A 46 6.33 9.91 -9.32
CA TRP A 46 5.29 10.78 -8.81
C TRP A 46 5.54 11.19 -7.35
N ILE A 47 5.94 10.27 -6.48
CA ILE A 47 6.34 10.56 -5.09
C ILE A 47 7.49 11.58 -5.06
N GLY A 48 8.55 11.34 -5.84
CA GLY A 48 9.70 12.25 -5.93
C GLY A 48 9.32 13.65 -6.41
N LYS A 49 8.45 13.76 -7.41
CA LYS A 49 7.92 15.04 -7.90
C LYS A 49 7.13 15.83 -6.87
N ASN A 50 6.53 15.15 -5.88
CA ASN A 50 5.77 15.78 -4.80
C ASN A 50 6.60 15.96 -3.52
N GLY A 51 7.93 15.83 -3.60
CA GLY A 51 8.85 16.09 -2.48
C GLY A 51 8.93 14.97 -1.44
N GLY A 52 8.42 13.78 -1.78
CA GLY A 52 8.58 12.56 -1.01
C GLY A 52 9.69 11.65 -1.55
N GLU A 53 9.88 10.52 -0.87
CA GLU A 53 10.79 9.45 -1.25
C GLU A 53 10.16 8.12 -0.86
N TYR A 54 10.07 7.17 -1.79
CA TYR A 54 9.51 5.85 -1.50
C TYR A 54 10.58 4.78 -1.63
N ASN A 55 10.79 4.04 -0.54
CA ASN A 55 11.64 2.87 -0.47
C ASN A 55 10.86 1.64 0.04
N TYR A 56 11.27 0.46 -0.41
CA TYR A 56 10.79 -0.80 0.14
C TYR A 56 11.99 -1.53 0.72
N ASN A 57 12.07 -1.57 2.05
CA ASN A 57 13.05 -2.35 2.78
C ASN A 57 12.68 -3.83 2.63
N LYS A 58 13.48 -4.55 1.82
CA LYS A 58 13.24 -5.97 1.53
C LYS A 58 13.57 -6.87 2.70
N GLU A 59 14.52 -6.48 3.54
CA GLU A 59 15.00 -7.27 4.68
C GLU A 59 13.89 -7.35 5.73
N ASP A 60 13.30 -6.19 6.06
CA ASP A 60 12.22 -6.08 7.04
C ASP A 60 10.81 -6.15 6.42
N CYS A 61 10.73 -6.38 5.10
CA CYS A 61 9.47 -6.38 4.34
C CYS A 61 8.58 -5.14 4.61
N LYS A 62 9.20 -3.97 4.77
CA LYS A 62 8.55 -2.73 5.22
C LYS A 62 8.62 -1.62 4.16
N GLN A 63 7.56 -0.82 4.08
CA GLN A 63 7.52 0.38 3.26
C GLN A 63 8.02 1.57 4.07
N GLU A 64 8.96 2.30 3.50
CA GLU A 64 9.71 3.34 4.19
C GLU A 64 9.93 4.54 3.26
N GLY A 65 10.41 5.62 3.86
CA GLY A 65 10.79 6.84 3.15
C GLY A 65 10.01 8.04 3.66
N LYS A 66 9.97 9.07 2.83
CA LYS A 66 9.38 10.36 3.13
C LYS A 66 8.03 10.50 2.43
N ILE A 67 6.96 10.65 3.20
CA ILE A 67 5.63 10.93 2.65
C ILE A 67 5.64 12.33 2.00
N PRO A 68 5.08 12.50 0.78
CA PRO A 68 5.00 13.80 0.14
C PRO A 68 4.16 14.80 0.96
N PRO A 69 4.66 16.01 1.26
CA PRO A 69 3.91 17.02 2.01
C PRO A 69 2.57 17.40 1.37
N ALA A 70 2.54 17.45 0.02
CA ALA A 70 1.31 17.73 -0.73
C ALA A 70 0.21 16.67 -0.55
N VAL A 71 0.58 15.46 -0.11
CA VAL A 71 -0.36 14.39 0.24
C VAL A 71 -0.65 14.41 1.73
N ASP A 72 0.35 14.69 2.58
CA ASP A 72 0.22 14.83 4.03
C ASP A 72 -0.84 15.90 4.40
N GLU A 73 -0.88 17.03 3.70
CA GLU A 73 -1.89 18.08 3.92
C GLU A 73 -3.34 17.64 3.63
N LEU A 74 -3.53 16.59 2.81
CA LEU A 74 -4.85 16.03 2.50
C LEU A 74 -5.36 15.08 3.60
N TYR A 75 -4.45 14.52 4.41
CA TYR A 75 -4.76 13.57 5.47
C TYR A 75 -4.39 14.20 6.81
N LYS A 76 -5.37 14.82 7.47
CA LYS A 76 -5.19 15.56 8.73
C LYS A 76 -4.77 14.69 9.92
N ASP A 77 -4.81 13.36 9.77
CA ASP A 77 -4.48 12.35 10.77
C ASP A 77 -3.62 11.25 10.12
N GLU A 78 -2.92 10.47 10.96
CA GLU A 78 -2.01 9.36 10.65
C GLU A 78 -2.19 8.75 9.24
N ILE A 79 -1.27 9.07 8.32
CA ILE A 79 -1.30 8.61 6.93
C ILE A 79 -0.37 7.41 6.72
N CYS A 80 -0.87 6.36 6.04
CA CYS A 80 -0.03 5.24 5.60
C CYS A 80 0.30 5.29 4.11
N TRP A 81 1.37 4.58 3.72
CA TRP A 81 1.70 4.34 2.31
C TRP A 81 0.57 3.70 1.50
N CYS A 82 -0.32 2.94 2.15
CA CYS A 82 -1.52 2.40 1.53
C CYS A 82 -2.49 3.48 1.03
N ASP A 83 -2.70 4.53 1.81
CA ASP A 83 -3.60 5.63 1.46
C ASP A 83 -3.02 6.44 0.30
N ILE A 84 -1.71 6.72 0.37
CA ILE A 84 -0.97 7.42 -0.70
C ILE A 84 -1.05 6.64 -2.01
N MET A 85 -0.85 5.33 -1.95
CA MET A 85 -0.95 4.47 -3.13
C MET A 85 -2.37 4.43 -3.69
N THR A 86 -3.37 4.32 -2.82
CA THR A 86 -4.78 4.33 -3.23
C THR A 86 -5.13 5.64 -3.93
N TYR A 87 -4.68 6.77 -3.37
CA TYR A 87 -4.82 8.08 -3.99
C TYR A 87 -4.15 8.13 -5.37
N TYR A 88 -2.90 7.67 -5.49
CA TYR A 88 -2.20 7.60 -6.77
C TYR A 88 -2.99 6.77 -7.80
N LEU A 89 -3.45 5.59 -7.42
CA LEU A 89 -4.19 4.70 -8.33
C LEU A 89 -5.46 5.37 -8.87
N LEU A 90 -6.27 5.92 -7.97
CA LEU A 90 -7.59 6.46 -8.29
C LEU A 90 -7.53 7.84 -8.97
N ASN A 91 -6.67 8.73 -8.47
CA ASN A 91 -6.68 10.15 -8.86
C ASN A 91 -5.56 10.54 -9.83
N VAL A 92 -4.52 9.72 -9.98
CA VAL A 92 -3.35 10.06 -10.82
C VAL A 92 -3.15 9.08 -11.96
N ALA A 93 -3.13 7.78 -11.66
CA ALA A 93 -2.80 6.74 -12.62
C ALA A 93 -3.99 6.29 -13.48
N GLY A 94 -5.22 6.72 -13.16
CA GLY A 94 -6.44 6.38 -13.90
C GLY A 94 -6.85 4.91 -13.74
N TYR A 95 -6.51 4.29 -12.61
CA TYR A 95 -7.12 3.04 -12.21
C TYR A 95 -8.49 3.31 -11.58
N ILE A 96 -9.37 2.32 -11.67
CA ILE A 96 -10.69 2.33 -11.04
C ILE A 96 -10.73 1.18 -10.04
N TYR A 97 -11.37 1.41 -8.90
CA TYR A 97 -11.66 0.36 -7.93
C TYR A 97 -12.47 -0.76 -8.59
N HIS A 98 -12.05 -2.00 -8.38
CA HIS A 98 -12.71 -3.16 -8.95
C HIS A 98 -13.42 -4.02 -7.88
N SER A 99 -12.68 -4.47 -6.86
CA SER A 99 -13.25 -5.29 -5.78
C SER A 99 -12.35 -5.38 -4.56
N SER A 100 -12.94 -5.74 -3.42
CA SER A 100 -12.21 -6.11 -2.21
C SER A 100 -11.73 -7.56 -2.24
N ILE A 101 -10.59 -7.84 -1.63
CA ILE A 101 -10.02 -9.18 -1.42
C ILE A 101 -10.45 -9.66 -0.02
N HIS A 102 -11.15 -10.78 0.04
CA HIS A 102 -11.49 -11.49 1.29
C HIS A 102 -10.68 -12.80 1.38
N PRO A 103 -10.20 -13.25 2.55
CA PRO A 103 -10.26 -12.64 3.90
C PRO A 103 -9.15 -11.60 4.17
N TYR A 104 -8.18 -11.49 3.26
CA TYR A 104 -7.04 -10.60 3.37
C TYR A 104 -7.46 -9.18 3.02
N LYS A 105 -7.96 -8.42 4.01
CA LYS A 105 -8.42 -7.01 3.94
C LYS A 105 -7.66 -6.21 2.88
N GLY A 106 -8.09 -6.27 1.63
CA GLY A 106 -7.30 -5.80 0.49
C GLY A 106 -8.19 -5.37 -0.65
N GLU A 107 -7.60 -4.77 -1.66
CA GLU A 107 -8.31 -4.07 -2.72
C GLU A 107 -7.65 -4.37 -4.06
N THR A 108 -8.48 -4.51 -5.08
CA THR A 108 -8.06 -4.65 -6.47
C THR A 108 -8.54 -3.46 -7.29
N TYR A 109 -7.68 -3.03 -8.21
CA TYR A 109 -7.90 -1.89 -9.07
C TYR A 109 -7.58 -2.28 -10.51
N THR A 110 -8.34 -1.74 -11.44
CA THR A 110 -8.23 -2.06 -12.87
C THR A 110 -8.06 -0.81 -13.70
N LYS A 111 -7.23 -0.88 -14.74
CA LYS A 111 -7.10 0.18 -15.76
C LYS A 111 -7.24 -0.42 -17.15
N THR A 112 -8.16 0.12 -17.94
CA THR A 112 -8.33 -0.31 -19.34
C THR A 112 -7.19 0.26 -20.17
N THR A 113 -6.59 -0.58 -21.01
CA THR A 113 -5.64 -0.14 -22.03
C THR A 113 -6.45 0.44 -23.19
N GLN A 114 -6.36 1.75 -23.42
CA GLN A 114 -6.74 2.33 -24.71
C GLN A 114 -5.70 1.93 -25.76
#